data_AF-A0A126P4N4-F1
#
_entry.id   AF-A0A126P4N4-F1
#
_cell.length_a   1.000
_cell.length_b   1.000
_cell.length_c   1.000
_cell.angle_alpha   90.00
_cell.angle_beta   90.00
_cell.angle_gamma   90.00
#
_symmetry.space_group_name_H-M   'P 1'
#
loop_
_entity.id
_entity.type
_entity.pdbx_description
1 polymer ?
#
loop_
_entity_poly.entity_id
_entity_poly.type
_entity_poly.pdbx_seq_one_letter_code
_entity_poly.pdbx_strand_id
1 'polypeptide(L)' 'MNTASIASQGSVSERVKAAAAALALGAVLVFTVGFAHSTSIHNAAHDTRHTLAFPCH' A
#
# COMPACT_ATOMS: atom_id res chain seq x y z
N MET A 1 3.85 24.98 -29.94
CA MET A 1 2.95 23.98 -29.33
C MET A 1 3.71 22.66 -29.26
N ASN A 2 4.10 22.23 -28.06
CA ASN A 2 4.82 20.97 -27.87
C ASN A 2 4.17 20.23 -26.70
N THR A 3 3.06 19.57 -26.97
CA THR A 3 2.44 18.65 -26.01
C THR A 3 3.19 17.33 -26.10
N ALA A 4 4.11 17.09 -25.17
CA ALA A 4 4.68 15.77 -24.98
C ALA A 4 3.55 14.81 -24.61
N SER A 5 3.38 13.74 -25.39
CA SER A 5 2.50 12.63 -25.04
C SER A 5 3.07 11.91 -23.82
N ILE A 6 2.68 12.34 -22.63
CA ILE A 6 2.98 11.62 -21.38
C ILE A 6 1.96 10.49 -21.25
N ALA A 7 2.21 9.38 -21.94
CA ALA A 7 1.61 8.08 -21.61
C ALA A 7 2.39 6.96 -22.29
N SER A 8 3.59 6.67 -21.79
CA SER A 8 4.09 5.29 -21.90
C SER A 8 3.28 4.46 -20.92
N GLN A 9 2.17 3.88 -21.37
CA GLN A 9 1.46 2.88 -20.58
C GLN A 9 2.36 1.66 -20.52
N GLY A 10 2.98 1.42 -19.35
CA GLY A 10 3.79 0.24 -19.10
C GLY A 10 3.05 -1.03 -19.52
N SER A 11 3.79 -2.02 -20.00
CA SER A 11 3.19 -3.26 -20.53
C SER A 11 2.32 -3.94 -19.47
N VAL A 12 1.37 -4.80 -19.90
CA VAL A 12 0.56 -5.60 -18.96
C VAL A 12 1.46 -6.38 -18.00
N SER A 13 2.59 -6.91 -18.47
CA SER A 13 3.59 -7.58 -17.64
C SER A 13 4.17 -6.68 -16.56
N GLU A 14 4.49 -5.42 -16.87
CA GLU A 14 4.97 -4.45 -15.87
C GLU A 14 3.89 -4.12 -14.84
N ARG A 15 2.65 -3.93 -15.28
CA ARG A 15 1.51 -3.68 -14.38
C ARG A 15 1.27 -4.85 -13.43
N VAL A 16 1.34 -6.08 -13.94
CA VAL A 16 1.20 -7.30 -13.13
C VAL A 16 2.34 -7.42 -12.13
N LYS A 17 3.59 -7.15 -12.55
CA LYS A 17 4.75 -7.12 -11.63
C LYS A 17 4.56 -6.09 -10.51
N ALA A 18 4.12 -4.88 -10.86
CA ALA A 18 3.86 -3.83 -9.88
C ALA A 18 2.73 -4.22 -8.91
N ALA A 19 1.64 -4.80 -9.42
CA ALA A 19 0.53 -5.28 -8.59
C ALA A 19 0.97 -6.41 -7.65
N ALA A 20 1.76 -7.37 -8.15
CA ALA A 20 2.30 -8.46 -7.34
C ALA A 20 3.25 -7.94 -6.24
N ALA A 21 4.10 -6.95 -6.55
CA ALA A 21 4.97 -6.33 -5.56
C ALA A 21 4.16 -5.57 -4.49
N ALA A 22 3.12 -4.84 -4.89
CA ALA A 22 2.23 -4.14 -3.97
C ALA A 22 1.47 -5.12 -3.04
N LEU A 23 0.96 -6.23 -3.59
CA LEU A 23 0.31 -7.28 -2.82
C LEU A 23 1.27 -7.95 -1.84
N ALA A 24 2.49 -8.26 -2.28
CA ALA A 24 3.52 -8.85 -1.41
C ALA A 24 3.88 -7.89 -0.26
N LEU A 25 4.07 -6.61 -0.56
CA LEU A 25 4.33 -5.59 0.47
C LEU A 25 3.16 -5.47 1.45
N GLY A 26 1.93 -5.41 0.95
CA GLY A 26 0.73 -5.36 1.79
C GLY A 26 0.60 -6.59 2.69
N ALA A 27 0.87 -7.78 2.16
CA ALA A 27 0.88 -9.01 2.94
C ALA A 27 1.94 -8.97 4.06
N VAL A 28 3.17 -8.56 3.75
CA VAL A 28 4.24 -8.40 4.76
C VAL A 28 3.81 -7.45 5.87
N LEU A 29 3.21 -6.30 5.54
CA LEU A 29 2.73 -5.34 6.52
C LEU A 29 1.67 -5.96 7.44
N VAL A 30 0.67 -6.65 6.87
CA VAL A 30 -0.41 -7.30 7.64
C VAL A 30 0.14 -8.40 8.57
N PHE A 31 1.03 -9.27 8.07
CA PHE A 31 1.61 -10.33 8.89
C PHE A 31 2.51 -9.79 9.99
N THR A 32 3.35 -8.80 9.69
CA THR A 32 4.28 -8.24 10.69
C THR A 32 3.54 -7.56 11.84
N VAL A 33 2.53 -6.74 11.56
CA VAL A 33 1.74 -6.06 12.62
C VAL A 33 0.77 -7.01 13.32
N GLY A 34 0.20 -7.99 12.60
CA GLY A 34 -0.75 -8.96 13.13
C GLY A 34 -0.13 -9.97 14.10
N PHE A 35 1.13 -10.34 13.88
CA PHE A 35 1.88 -11.29 14.72
C PHE A 35 3.01 -10.63 15.52
N ALA A 36 3.05 -9.30 15.60
CA ALA A 36 4.02 -8.59 16.42
C ALA A 36 3.83 -8.93 17.91
N HIS A 37 4.91 -9.38 18.56
CA HIS A 37 4.93 -9.52 20.02
C HIS A 37 4.89 -8.14 20.73
N SER A 38 5.37 -7.10 20.04
CA SER A 38 5.34 -5.73 20.54
C SER A 38 3.94 -5.15 20.45
N THR A 39 3.34 -4.87 21.61
CA THR A 39 2.05 -4.19 21.72
C THR A 39 2.06 -2.80 21.08
N SER A 40 3.21 -2.12 21.06
CA SER A 40 3.35 -0.81 20.44
C SER A 40 3.14 -0.84 18.92
N ILE A 41 3.71 -1.85 18.23
CA ILE A 41 3.57 -2.00 16.77
C ILE A 41 2.13 -2.39 16.42
N HIS A 42 1.53 -3.30 17.19
CA HIS A 42 0.13 -3.69 17.00
C HIS A 42 -0.84 -2.52 17.23
N ASN A 43 -0.62 -1.75 18.29
CA ASN A 43 -1.43 -0.58 18.61
C ASN A 43 -1.28 0.53 17.55
N ALA A 44 -0.07 0.78 17.04
CA ALA A 44 0.14 1.74 15.95
C ALA A 44 -0.64 1.37 14.66
N ALA A 45 -0.71 0.07 14.34
CA ALA A 45 -1.53 -0.42 13.24
C ALA A 45 -3.03 -0.22 13.52
N HIS A 46 -3.48 -0.42 14.77
CA HIS A 46 -4.84 -0.12 15.19
C HIS A 46 -5.17 1.38 15.15
N ASP A 47 -4.25 2.25 15.54
CA ASP A 47 -4.45 3.70 15.50
C ASP A 47 -4.54 4.22 14.06
N THR A 48 -3.72 3.67 13.15
CA THR A 48 -3.80 3.98 11.72
C THR A 48 -5.17 3.64 11.14
N ARG A 49 -5.79 2.53 11.55
CA ARG A 49 -7.15 2.18 11.08
C ARG A 49 -8.20 3.18 11.59
N HIS A 50 -8.01 3.75 12.78
CA HIS A 50 -8.91 4.77 13.33
C HIS A 50 -8.74 6.11 12.62
N THR A 51 -7.52 6.47 12.18
CA THR A 51 -7.28 7.70 11.39
C THR A 51 -7.78 7.57 9.96
N LEU A 52 -7.72 6.36 9.37
CA LEU A 52 -8.29 6.08 8.05
C LEU A 52 -9.83 6.01 8.04
N ALA A 53 -10.44 5.71 9.18
CA ALA A 53 -11.89 5.73 9.37
C ALA A 53 -12.43 7.08 9.89
N PHE A 54 -11.54 8.02 10.25
CA PHE A 54 -11.93 9.39 10.58
C PHE A 54 -12.46 10.07 9.30
N PRO A 55 -13.61 10.76 9.35
CA PRO A 55 -14.34 11.15 8.15
C PRO A 55 -13.48 12.01 7.23
N CYS A 56 -13.46 11.63 5.95
CA CYS A 56 -12.94 12.43 4.85
C CYS A 56 -13.88 13.61 4.51
N HIS A 57 -14.28 14.35 5.55
CA HIS A 57 -14.79 15.71 5.43
C HIS A 57 -13.89 16.65 6.20
#